data_AF-A0A355FLC9-F1
#
_entry.id   AF-A0A355FLC9-F1
#
_cell.length_a   1.000
_cell.length_b   1.000
_cell.length_c   1.000
_cell.angle_alpha   90.00
_cell.angle_beta   90.00
_cell.angle_gamma   90.00
#
_symmetry.space_group_name_H-M   'P 1'
#
loop_
_entity.id
_entity.type
_entity.pdbx_description
1 polymer ?
#
loop_
_entity_poly.entity_id
_entity_poly.type
_entity_poly.pdbx_seq_one_letter_code
_entity_poly.pdbx_strand_id
1 'polypeptide(L)' 'MIIFVVLVFIFIFIYEAPELVEKEYWRELAVFTLLLLLGLVLSSLLVSGVKLPYIETVWIELGEGIHRVIQPGL' A
#
# COMPACT_ATOMS: atom_id res chain seq x y z
N MET A 1 3.53 18.47 -6.69
CA MET A 1 3.91 17.61 -5.56
C MET A 1 3.90 16.13 -5.93
N ILE A 2 2.88 15.62 -6.61
CA ILE A 2 2.79 14.21 -7.03
C ILE A 2 4.03 13.69 -7.80
N ILE A 3 4.62 14.50 -8.67
CA ILE A 3 5.83 14.15 -9.45
C ILE A 3 7.01 13.83 -8.52
N PHE A 4 7.17 14.58 -7.44
CA PHE A 4 8.23 14.33 -6.45
C PHE A 4 8.00 13.04 -5.68
N VAL A 5 6.74 12.72 -5.37
CA VAL A 5 6.39 11.43 -4.73
C VAL A 5 6.81 10.29 -5.64
N VAL A 6 6.37 10.29 -6.89
CA VAL A 6 6.73 9.23 -7.85
C VAL A 6 8.25 9.13 -8.03
N LEU A 7 8.95 10.26 -8.13
CA LEU A 7 10.42 10.28 -8.24
C LEU A 7 11.11 9.61 -7.04
N VAL A 8 10.68 9.90 -5.81
CA VAL A 8 11.25 9.29 -4.61
C VAL A 8 11.06 7.77 -4.63
N PHE A 9 9.86 7.29 -4.96
CA PHE A 9 9.59 5.86 -5.04
C PHE A 9 10.38 5.17 -6.16
N ILE A 10 10.59 5.82 -7.31
CA ILE A 10 11.46 5.32 -8.38
C ILE A 10 12.91 5.22 -7.90
N PHE A 11 13.41 6.24 -7.19
CA PHE A 11 14.77 6.23 -6.65
C PHE A 11 14.98 5.09 -5.66
N ILE A 12 14.04 4.88 -4.75
CA ILE A 12 14.06 3.76 -3.79
C ILE A 12 14.11 2.44 -4.55
N PHE A 13 13.22 2.26 -5.54
CA PHE A 13 13.17 1.04 -6.33
C PHE A 13 14.50 0.77 -7.07
N ILE A 14 15.07 1.78 -7.74
CA ILE A 14 16.33 1.62 -8.47
C ILE A 14 17.51 1.32 -7.53
N TYR A 15 17.48 1.82 -6.30
CA TYR A 15 18.56 1.59 -5.34
C TYR A 15 18.49 0.19 -4.71
N GLU A 16 17.30 -0.25 -4.29
CA GLU A 16 17.14 -1.54 -3.57
C GLU A 16 16.86 -2.72 -4.50
N ALA A 17 16.05 -2.57 -5.55
CA ALA A 17 15.71 -3.69 -6.44
C ALA A 17 16.93 -4.42 -7.07
N PRO A 18 18.01 -3.76 -7.54
CA PRO A 18 19.13 -4.48 -8.14
C PRO A 18 19.86 -5.37 -7.12
N GLU A 19 19.98 -4.94 -5.87
CA GLU A 19 20.60 -5.74 -4.81
C GLU A 19 19.80 -7.03 -4.55
N LEU A 20 18.47 -6.93 -4.54
CA LEU A 20 17.60 -8.11 -4.38
C LEU A 20 17.63 -9.05 -5.58
N VAL A 21 17.74 -8.50 -6.80
CA VAL A 21 17.86 -9.29 -8.02
C VAL A 21 19.21 -10.00 -8.08
N GLU A 22 20.31 -9.32 -7.70
CA GLU A 22 21.66 -9.90 -7.66
C GLU A 22 21.75 -11.08 -6.69
N LYS A 23 21.04 -11.01 -5.55
CA LYS A 23 20.97 -12.07 -4.55
C LYS A 23 19.97 -13.19 -4.87
N GLU A 24 19.30 -13.15 -6.03
CA GLU A 24 18.22 -14.06 -6.44
C GLU A 24 17.06 -14.14 -5.43
N TYR A 25 16.82 -13.05 -4.71
CA TYR A 25 15.81 -12.92 -3.66
C TYR A 25 14.46 -12.52 -4.25
N TRP A 26 13.92 -13.39 -5.12
CA TRP A 26 12.69 -13.13 -5.88
C TRP A 26 11.46 -12.95 -4.99
N ARG A 27 11.40 -13.68 -3.86
CA ARG A 27 10.30 -13.56 -2.90
C ARG A 27 10.39 -12.23 -2.15
N GLU A 28 11.56 -11.86 -1.68
CA GLU A 28 11.78 -10.57 -1.02
C GLU A 28 11.52 -9.42 -2.00
N LEU A 29 11.92 -9.55 -3.27
CA LEU A 29 11.66 -8.58 -4.33
C LEU A 29 10.15 -8.39 -4.57
N ALA A 30 9.38 -9.48 -4.58
CA ALA A 30 7.93 -9.42 -4.72
C ALA A 30 7.27 -8.69 -3.55
N VAL A 31 7.66 -9.01 -2.30
CA VAL A 31 7.14 -8.35 -1.09
C VAL A 31 7.54 -6.88 -1.06
N PHE A 32 8.81 -6.57 -1.36
CA PHE A 32 9.31 -5.20 -1.46
C PHE A 32 8.52 -4.39 -2.49
N THR A 33 8.37 -4.92 -3.72
CA THR A 33 7.65 -4.24 -4.79
C THR A 33 6.18 -4.03 -4.43
N LEU A 34 5.55 -5.02 -3.81
CA LEU A 34 4.16 -4.91 -3.34
C LEU A 34 4.02 -3.80 -2.29
N LEU A 35 4.88 -3.78 -1.28
CA LEU A 35 4.88 -2.76 -0.24
C LEU A 35 5.17 -1.36 -0.80
N LEU A 36 6.11 -1.26 -1.75
CA LEU A 36 6.49 -0.02 -2.40
C LEU A 36 5.33 0.55 -3.24
N LEU A 37 4.62 -0.31 -3.99
CA LEU A 37 3.39 0.06 -4.69
C LEU A 37 2.28 0.51 -3.74
N LEU A 38 2.08 -0.22 -2.64
CA LEU A 38 1.11 0.14 -1.60
C LEU A 38 1.40 1.54 -1.03
N GLY A 39 2.66 1.79 -0.68
CA GLY A 39 3.12 3.10 -0.22
C GLY A 39 2.90 4.19 -1.26
N LEU A 40 3.19 3.92 -2.54
CA LEU A 40 3.00 4.87 -3.63
C LEU A 40 1.53 5.25 -3.81
N VAL A 41 0.63 4.25 -3.78
CA VAL A 41 -0.81 4.47 -3.88
C VAL A 41 -1.29 5.31 -2.71
N LEU A 42 -0.98 4.92 -1.47
CA LEU A 42 -1.39 5.64 -0.27
C LEU A 42 -0.86 7.08 -0.24
N SER A 43 0.41 7.27 -0.61
CA SER A 43 1.05 8.59 -0.68
C SER A 43 0.41 9.45 -1.78
N SER A 44 0.05 8.85 -2.92
CA SER A 44 -0.66 9.54 -4.00
C SER A 44 -2.06 9.96 -3.59
N LEU A 45 -2.81 9.11 -2.88
CA LEU A 45 -4.12 9.44 -2.32
C LEU A 45 -4.02 10.60 -1.32
N LEU A 46 -3.03 10.55 -0.43
CA LEU A 46 -2.80 11.59 0.57
C LEU A 46 -2.48 12.94 -0.07
N VAL A 47 -1.61 12.98 -1.08
CA VAL A 47 -1.28 14.21 -1.83
C VAL A 47 -2.47 14.72 -2.65
N SER A 48 -3.36 13.82 -3.08
CA SER A 48 -4.61 14.19 -3.76
C SER A 48 -5.67 14.75 -2.81
N GLY A 49 -5.38 14.84 -1.51
CA GLY A 49 -6.31 15.37 -0.50
C GLY A 49 -7.40 14.39 -0.09
N VAL A 50 -7.28 13.12 -0.46
CA VAL A 50 -8.17 12.06 0.02
C VAL A 50 -7.93 11.88 1.51
N LYS A 51 -8.96 12.11 2.32
CA LYS A 51 -8.92 11.82 3.76
C LYS A 51 -8.92 10.31 3.91
N LEU A 52 -7.74 9.75 4.15
CA LEU A 52 -7.61 8.34 4.49
C LEU A 52 -8.24 8.14 5.88
N PRO A 53 -9.22 7.21 6.02
CA PRO A 53 -9.79 6.87 7.32
C PRO A 53 -8.69 6.33 8.25
N TYR A 54 -8.86 6.54 9.56
CA TYR A 54 -7.96 5.94 10.55
C TYR A 54 -8.07 4.42 10.47
N ILE A 55 -6.96 3.72 10.72
CA ILE A 55 -6.93 2.26 10.60
C ILE A 55 -8.00 1.60 11.49
N GLU A 56 -8.29 2.18 12.66
CA GLU A 56 -9.34 1.73 13.58
C GLU A 56 -10.73 1.76 12.92
N THR A 57 -11.04 2.82 12.18
CA THR A 57 -12.33 2.96 11.49
C THR A 57 -12.47 1.95 10.36
N VAL A 58 -11.37 1.63 9.65
CA VAL A 58 -11.36 0.61 8.59
C VAL A 58 -11.61 -0.79 9.16
N TRP A 59 -11.00 -1.13 10.29
CA TRP A 59 -11.22 -2.43 10.93
C TRP A 59 -12.66 -2.60 11.42
N ILE A 60 -13.24 -1.54 11.97
CA ILE A 60 -14.64 -1.54 12.43
C ILE A 60 -15.58 -1.68 11.23
N GLU A 61 -15.41 -0.89 10.17
CA GLU A 61 -16.24 -0.97 8.95
C GLU A 61 -16.14 -2.33 8.27
N LEU A 62 -14.94 -2.91 8.19
CA LEU A 62 -14.74 -4.23 7.60
C LEU A 62 -15.41 -5.31 8.46
N GLY A 63 -15.26 -5.23 9.78
CA GLY A 63 -15.90 -6.13 10.73
C GLY A 63 -17.43 -6.05 10.67
N GLU A 64 -17.99 -4.83 10.61
CA GLU A 64 -19.42 -4.60 10.44
C GLU A 64 -19.93 -5.10 9.09
N GLY A 65 -19.18 -4.87 8.01
CA GLY A 65 -19.51 -5.34 6.66
C GLY A 65 -19.57 -6.87 6.61
N ILE A 66 -18.59 -7.55 7.20
CA ILE A 66 -18.56 -9.01 7.29
C ILE A 66 -19.70 -9.51 8.19
N HIS A 67 -19.96 -8.85 9.32
CA HIS A 67 -21.04 -9.20 10.23
C HIS A 67 -22.42 -9.11 9.55
N ARG A 68 -22.68 -8.05 8.78
CA ARG A 68 -23.92 -7.90 7.97
C ARG A 68 -24.09 -8.99 6.91
N VAL A 69 -22.99 -9.43 6.29
CA VAL A 69 -23.03 -10.52 5.29
C VAL A 69 -23.30 -11.87 5.94
N ILE A 70 -22.78 -12.09 7.16
CA ILE A 70 -22.94 -13.36 7.89
C ILE A 70 -24.31 -13.44 8.60
N GLN A 71 -24.87 -12.31 9.06
CA GLN A 71 -26.23 -12.23 9.62
C GLN A 71 -27.12 -11.32 8.77
N PRO A 72 -27.62 -11.81 7.62
CA PRO A 72 -28.57 -11.05 6.81
C PRO A 72 -29.96 -11.13 7.43
N GLY A 73 -30.23 -10.39 8.51
CA GLY A 73 -31.60 -10.22 9.02
C GLY A 73 -31.79 -10.13 10.53
N LEU A 74 -31.27 -9.07 11.15
CA LEU A 74 -31.91 -8.46 12.33
C LEU A 74 -31.99 -6.94 12.11
#